data_AF-A0AAE9XJE4-F1
#
_entry.id   AF-A0AAE9XJE4-F1
#
_cell.length_a   1.000
_cell.length_b   1.000
_cell.length_c   1.000
_cell.angle_alpha   90.00
_cell.angle_beta   90.00
_cell.angle_gamma   90.00
#
_symmetry.space_group_name_H-M   'P 1'
#
loop_
_entity.id
_entity.type
_entity.pdbx_description
1 polymer ?
#
loop_
_entity_poly.entity_id
_entity_poly.type
_entity_poly.pdbx_seq_one_letter_code
_entity_poly.pdbx_strand_id
1 'polypeptide(L)'
;MLKQLGQAYRLKNWKRFETTLIQANQLKISSGLKRVLRTFRKYQKPIHNCFVYTGLTNGPLEGINNKIKVLKRNAYGYRNYSHFRDRILLMTRLYEPESKKKDQATLFVA
;
A
#
# COMPACT_ATOMS: atom_id res chain seq x y z
N MET A 1 11.09 -20.58 12.31
CA MET A 1 11.12 -19.10 12.34
C MET A 1 10.16 -18.44 11.32
N LEU A 2 10.39 -18.44 10.01
CA LEU A 2 9.47 -17.76 9.05
C LEU A 2 8.02 -18.25 9.12
N LYS A 3 7.82 -19.57 9.20
CA LYS A 3 6.49 -20.17 9.40
C LYS A 3 5.84 -19.70 10.72
N GLN A 4 6.63 -19.49 11.78
CA GLN A 4 6.13 -19.02 13.08
C GLN A 4 5.72 -17.54 13.02
N LEU A 5 6.48 -16.69 12.33
CA LEU A 5 6.09 -15.30 12.07
C LEU A 5 4.78 -15.23 11.27
N GLY A 6 4.66 -16.04 10.22
CA GLY A 6 3.43 -16.13 9.42
C GLY A 6 2.23 -16.60 10.24
N GLN A 7 2.40 -17.62 11.09
CA GLN A 7 1.35 -18.07 12.00
C GLN A 7 0.96 -17.00 13.03
N ALA A 8 1.93 -16.33 13.64
CA ALA A 8 1.67 -15.26 14.60
C ALA A 8 0.87 -14.11 13.97
N TYR A 9 1.19 -13.76 12.72
CA TYR A 9 0.42 -12.79 11.94
C TYR A 9 -1.02 -13.25 11.64
N ARG A 10 -1.20 -14.50 11.20
CA ARG A 10 -2.53 -15.08 10.93
C ARG A 10 -3.41 -15.14 12.18
N LEU A 11 -2.82 -15.50 13.31
CA LEU A 11 -3.49 -15.57 14.61
C LEU A 11 -3.61 -14.21 15.31
N LYS A 12 -3.16 -13.13 14.67
CA LYS A 12 -3.17 -11.76 15.21
C LYS A 12 -2.52 -11.63 16.59
N ASN A 13 -1.54 -12.48 16.88
CA ASN A 13 -0.83 -12.47 18.16
C ASN A 13 0.47 -11.66 18.05
N TRP A 14 0.37 -10.36 18.41
CA TRP A 14 1.52 -9.44 18.36
C TRP A 14 2.68 -9.90 19.24
N LYS A 15 2.40 -10.27 20.50
CA LYS A 15 3.42 -10.66 21.48
C LYS A 15 4.25 -11.84 20.99
N ARG A 16 3.60 -12.80 20.33
CA ARG A 16 4.27 -13.95 19.69
C ARG A 16 5.09 -13.52 18.47
N PHE A 17 4.57 -12.61 17.66
CA PHE A 17 5.30 -12.08 16.49
C PHE A 17 6.59 -11.35 16.91
N GLU A 18 6.49 -10.45 17.89
CA GLU A 18 7.61 -9.67 18.42
C GLU A 18 8.69 -10.56 19.05
N THR A 19 8.28 -11.47 19.94
CA THR A 19 9.20 -12.44 20.55
C THR A 19 9.93 -13.27 19.49
N THR A 20 9.22 -13.75 18.48
CA THR A 20 9.83 -14.51 17.37
C THR A 20 10.83 -13.66 16.58
N LEU A 21 10.56 -12.38 16.38
CA LEU A 21 11.43 -11.45 15.64
C LEU A 21 12.74 -11.15 16.39
N ILE A 22 12.68 -11.09 17.72
CA ILE A 22 13.85 -10.93 18.61
C ILE A 22 14.69 -12.20 18.59
N GLN A 23 14.07 -13.36 18.84
CA GLN A 23 14.76 -14.67 18.82
C GLN A 23 15.43 -14.96 17.48
N ALA A 24 14.82 -14.54 16.37
CA ALA A 24 15.37 -14.70 15.03
C ALA A 24 16.75 -14.04 14.83
N ASN A 25 17.16 -13.11 15.70
CA ASN A 25 18.48 -12.46 15.65
C ASN A 25 19.63 -13.37 16.08
N GLN A 26 19.35 -14.35 16.95
CA GLN A 26 20.34 -15.25 17.52
C GLN A 26 20.61 -16.46 16.62
N LEU A 27 19.78 -16.66 15.60
CA LEU A 27 19.90 -17.78 14.67
C LEU A 27 20.93 -17.46 13.58
N LYS A 28 21.74 -18.47 13.22
CA LYS A 28 22.55 -18.41 11.99
C LYS A 28 21.63 -18.57 10.78
N ILE A 29 21.31 -17.44 10.14
CA ILE A 29 20.42 -17.35 8.97
C ILE A 29 21.12 -16.71 7.77
N SER A 30 20.59 -16.96 6.57
CA SER A 30 21.11 -16.40 5.32
C SER A 30 21.05 -14.87 5.30
N SER A 31 21.93 -14.25 4.52
CA SER A 31 22.02 -12.79 4.36
C SER A 31 20.70 -12.16 3.86
N GLY A 32 20.02 -12.83 2.93
CA GLY A 32 18.70 -12.43 2.44
C GLY A 32 17.66 -12.38 3.56
N LEU A 33 17.65 -13.40 4.43
CA LEU A 33 16.72 -13.44 5.55
C LEU A 33 17.06 -12.38 6.62
N LYS A 34 18.35 -12.14 6.89
CA LYS A 34 18.77 -11.01 7.76
C LYS A 34 18.24 -9.67 7.26
N ARG A 35 18.26 -9.44 5.94
CA ARG A 35 17.71 -8.23 5.32
C ARG A 35 16.21 -8.10 5.58
N VAL A 36 15.44 -9.17 5.42
CA VAL A 36 13.99 -9.17 5.69
C VAL A 36 13.70 -8.86 7.16
N LEU A 37 14.39 -9.49 8.10
CA LEU A 37 14.18 -9.23 9.53
C LEU A 37 14.53 -7.79 9.91
N ARG A 38 15.57 -7.21 9.30
CA ARG A 38 15.91 -5.80 9.48
C ARG A 38 14.78 -4.88 9.00
N THR A 39 14.14 -5.20 7.87
CA THR A 39 12.97 -4.46 7.39
C THR A 39 11.81 -4.57 8.37
N PHE A 40 11.50 -5.77 8.89
CA PHE A 40 10.44 -5.94 9.89
C PHE A 40 10.67 -5.13 11.16
N ARG A 41 11.92 -5.02 11.64
CA ARG A 41 12.27 -4.16 12.77
C ARG A 41 12.11 -2.68 12.43
N LYS A 42 12.61 -2.25 11.26
CA LYS A 42 12.48 -0.86 10.80
C LYS A 42 11.01 -0.40 10.71
N TYR A 43 10.13 -1.29 10.26
CA TYR A 43 8.70 -1.00 10.06
C TYR A 43 7.80 -1.62 11.15
N GLN A 44 8.34 -1.85 12.35
CA GLN A 44 7.61 -2.53 13.43
C GLN A 44 6.31 -1.81 13.81
N LYS A 45 6.32 -0.47 13.87
CA LYS A 45 5.12 0.33 14.20
C LYS A 45 3.99 0.18 13.16
N PRO A 46 4.23 0.38 11.84
CA PRO A 46 3.23 0.06 10.82
C PRO A 46 2.75 -1.39 10.86
N ILE A 47 3.66 -2.34 11.08
CA ILE A 47 3.29 -3.76 11.18
C ILE A 47 2.36 -3.98 12.37
N HIS A 48 2.66 -3.41 13.55
CA HIS A 48 1.79 -3.47 14.73
C HIS A 48 0.39 -2.91 14.43
N ASN A 49 0.29 -1.81 13.69
CA ASN A 49 -1.01 -1.27 13.26
C ASN A 49 -1.84 -2.30 12.46
N CYS A 50 -1.21 -3.16 11.64
CA CYS A 50 -1.92 -4.23 10.94
C CYS A 50 -2.46 -5.35 11.86
N PHE A 51 -1.95 -5.46 13.09
CA PHE A 51 -2.50 -6.33 14.12
C PHE A 51 -3.69 -5.68 14.84
N VAL A 52 -3.66 -4.36 15.02
CA VAL A 52 -4.73 -3.58 15.66
C VAL A 52 -5.93 -3.37 14.73
N TYR A 53 -5.68 -2.93 13.49
CA TYR A 53 -6.71 -2.62 12.50
C TYR A 53 -6.93 -3.80 11.55
N THR A 54 -7.80 -4.73 11.93
CA THR A 54 -8.01 -6.00 11.20
C THR A 54 -9.03 -5.92 10.06
N GLY A 55 -9.88 -4.89 10.03
CA GLY A 55 -10.90 -4.70 8.99
C GLY A 55 -10.37 -4.17 7.66
N LEU A 56 -9.10 -3.77 7.60
CA LEU A 56 -8.48 -3.25 6.38
C LEU A 56 -7.91 -4.40 5.55
N THR A 57 -8.30 -4.46 4.27
CA THR A 57 -7.77 -5.44 3.32
C THR A 57 -6.95 -4.74 2.24
N ASN A 58 -5.98 -5.47 1.67
CA ASN A 58 -5.23 -4.98 0.51
C ASN A 58 -6.02 -5.06 -0.80
N GLY A 59 -7.24 -5.61 -0.80
CA GLY A 59 -8.04 -5.86 -2.00
C GLY A 59 -8.23 -4.63 -2.89
N PRO A 60 -8.65 -3.47 -2.36
CA PRO A 60 -8.76 -2.24 -3.16
C PRO A 60 -7.42 -1.79 -3.76
N LEU A 61 -6.33 -1.85 -2.99
CA LEU A 61 -4.97 -1.48 -3.45
C LEU A 61 -4.49 -2.43 -4.56
N GLU A 62 -4.69 -3.74 -4.37
CA GLU A 62 -4.38 -4.77 -5.36
C GLU A 62 -5.20 -4.58 -6.64
N GLY A 63 -6.49 -4.27 -6.52
CA GLY A 63 -7.36 -3.98 -7.65
C GLY A 63 -6.90 -2.77 -8.48
N ILE A 64 -6.54 -1.67 -7.82
CA ILE A 64 -5.98 -0.49 -8.48
C ILE A 64 -4.64 -0.83 -9.16
N ASN A 65 -3.72 -1.50 -8.47
CA ASN A 65 -2.44 -1.89 -9.03
C ASN A 65 -2.58 -2.80 -10.25
N ASN A 66 -3.54 -3.74 -10.23
CA ASN A 66 -3.83 -4.62 -11.36
C ASN A 66 -4.40 -3.84 -12.55
N LYS A 67 -5.33 -2.91 -12.31
CA LYS A 67 -5.85 -1.99 -13.35
C LYS A 67 -4.73 -1.19 -14.02
N ILE A 68 -3.82 -0.61 -13.22
CA ILE A 68 -2.65 0.13 -13.73
C ILE A 68 -1.75 -0.79 -14.56
N LYS A 69 -1.46 -2.00 -14.08
CA LYS A 69 -0.64 -2.99 -14.82
C LYS A 69 -1.29 -3.41 -16.14
N VAL A 70 -2.61 -3.59 -16.19
CA VAL A 70 -3.36 -3.86 -17.43
C VAL A 70 -3.23 -2.67 -18.38
N LEU A 71 -3.44 -1.44 -17.89
CA LEU A 71 -3.31 -0.22 -18.69
C LEU A 71 -1.92 -0.10 -19.32
N LYS A 72 -0.87 -0.32 -18.54
CA LYS A 72 0.52 -0.28 -19.02
C LYS A 72 0.79 -1.29 -20.14
N ARG A 73 0.22 -2.50 -20.05
CA ARG A 73 0.39 -3.54 -21.08
C ARG A 73 -0.36 -3.20 -22.37
N ASN A 74 -1.56 -2.63 -22.25
CA ASN A 74 -2.42 -2.36 -23.40
C ASN A 74 -2.10 -1.03 -24.12
N ALA A 75 -1.44 -0.08 -23.44
CA ALA A 75 -1.21 1.24 -23.97
C ALA A 75 0.05 1.38 -24.84
N TYR A 76 0.89 0.34 -24.94
CA TYR A 76 2.15 0.34 -25.71
C TYR A 76 3.14 1.49 -25.39
N GLY A 77 2.94 2.17 -24.26
CA GLY A 77 3.74 3.30 -23.80
C GLY A 77 3.01 4.64 -23.90
N TYR A 78 3.03 5.39 -22.81
CA TYR A 78 2.59 6.79 -22.80
C TYR A 78 3.78 7.70 -23.03
N ARG A 79 3.68 8.62 -24.00
CA ARG A 79 4.70 9.67 -24.21
C ARG A 79 4.74 10.70 -23.08
N ASN A 80 3.58 10.97 -22.49
CA ASN A 80 3.42 11.94 -21.39
C ASN A 80 2.90 11.22 -20.13
N TYR A 81 3.63 11.36 -19.03
CA TYR A 81 3.25 10.80 -17.73
C TYR A 81 1.94 11.38 -17.20
N SER A 82 1.66 12.67 -17.44
CA SER A 82 0.40 13.30 -17.02
C SER A 82 -0.79 12.60 -17.65
N HIS A 83 -0.75 12.30 -18.95
CA HIS A 83 -1.83 11.56 -19.62
C HIS A 83 -2.01 10.13 -19.06
N PHE A 84 -0.91 9.47 -18.67
CA PHE A 84 -0.98 8.18 -18.01
C PHE A 84 -1.67 8.29 -16.65
N ARG A 85 -1.29 9.29 -15.84
CA ARG A 85 -1.89 9.58 -14.53
C ARG A 85 -3.38 9.92 -14.67
N ASP A 86 -3.73 10.79 -15.60
CA ASP A 86 -5.12 11.23 -15.81
C ASP A 86 -5.98 10.04 -16.25
N ARG A 87 -5.46 9.19 -17.14
CA ARG A 87 -6.14 7.95 -17.53
C ARG A 87 -6.35 7.02 -16.34
N ILE A 88 -5.38 6.88 -15.44
CA ILE A 88 -5.52 6.10 -14.20
C ILE A 88 -6.64 6.68 -13.34
N LEU A 89 -6.63 7.98 -13.06
CA LEU A 89 -7.63 8.63 -12.21
C LEU A 89 -9.04 8.49 -12.78
N LEU A 90 -9.20 8.68 -14.09
CA LEU A 90 -10.47 8.49 -14.80
C LEU A 90 -10.96 7.04 -14.70
N MET A 91 -10.10 6.04 -14.95
CA MET A 91 -10.51 4.63 -14.92
C MET A 91 -10.75 4.08 -13.51
N THR A 92 -10.13 4.68 -12.48
CA THR A 92 -10.34 4.31 -11.08
C THR A 92 -11.49 5.08 -10.44
N ARG A 93 -12.15 6.00 -11.16
CA ARG A 93 -13.17 6.92 -10.61
C ARG A 93 -12.66 7.70 -9.40
N LEU A 94 -11.36 8.00 -9.38
CA LEU A 94 -10.70 8.81 -8.36
C LEU A 94 -10.46 10.24 -8.85
N TYR A 95 -10.92 10.55 -10.06
CA TYR A 95 -10.93 11.90 -10.58
C TYR A 95 -12.04 12.68 -9.88
N GLU A 96 -11.64 13.65 -9.06
CA GLU A 96 -12.53 14.68 -8.55
C GLU A 96 -12.36 15.92 -9.43
N PRO A 97 -13.39 16.36 -10.16
CA PRO A 97 -13.29 17.59 -10.92
C PRO A 97 -13.06 18.74 -9.94
N GLU A 98 -12.10 19.62 -10.25
CA GLU A 98 -11.97 20.85 -9.47
C GLU A 98 -13.32 21.57 -9.47
N SER A 99 -13.84 21.88 -8.27
CA SER A 99 -15.04 22.68 -8.15
C SER A 99 -14.75 24.00 -8.85
N LYS A 100 -15.53 24.32 -9.89
CA LYS A 100 -15.45 25.64 -10.51
C LYS A 100 -15.67 26.65 -9.38
N LYS A 101 -14.66 27.43 -9.03
CA LYS A 101 -14.87 28.63 -8.22
C LYS A 101 -15.93 29.41 -8.97
N LYS A 102 -17.11 29.61 -8.37
CA LYS A 102 -18.08 30.57 -8.91
C LYS A 102 -17.34 31.90 -8.92
N ASP A 103 -17.00 32.39 -10.11
CA ASP A 103 -16.43 33.73 -10.24
C ASP A 103 -17.39 34.69 -9.54
N GLN A 104 -16.92 35.37 -8.49
CA GLN A 104 -17.71 36.37 -7.75
C GLN A 104 -18.24 37.48 -8.69
N ALA A 105 -17.66 37.63 -9.88
CA ALA A 105 -18.09 38.56 -10.92
C ALA A 105 -19.49 38.26 -11.49
N THR A 106 -19.95 37.00 -11.49
CA THR A 106 -21.27 36.66 -12.07
C THR A 106 -22.44 36.94 -11.12
N LEU A 107 -22.17 37.20 -9.83
CA LEU A 107 -23.23 37.43 -8.83
C LEU A 107 -23.74 38.89 -8.78
N PHE A 108 -23.04 39.82 -9.45
CA PHE A 108 -23.36 41.26 -9.42
C PHE A 108 -24.07 41.78 -10.68
N VAL A 109 -24.42 40.89 -11.63
CA VAL A 109 -25.05 41.26 -12.92
C VAL A 109 -26.46 40.65 -13.05
N ALA A 110 -27.10 40.27 -11.94
CA ALA A 110 -28.47 39.78 -11.89
C ALA A 110 -29.32 40.62 -10.93
#